data_AF-A0A7J8BHC6-F1
#
_entry.id   AF-A0A7J8BHC6-F1
#
_cell.length_a   1.000
_cell.length_b   1.000
_cell.length_c   1.000
_cell.angle_alpha   90.00
_cell.angle_beta   90.00
_cell.angle_gamma   90.00
#
_symmetry.space_group_name_H-M   'P 1'
#
loop_
_entity.id
_entity.type
_entity.pdbx_description
1 polymer ?
#
loop_
_entity_poly.entity_id
_entity_poly.type
_entity_poly.pdbx_seq_one_letter_code
_entity_poly.pdbx_strand_id
1 'polypeptide(L)'
;MVGCHSCYLTVNTELYICCESVCVCCTFYRGYYPKGGGEVIVRMSPIKQLNPINITDRGSVTKIYGRAFVAGVLPFKAAKEMASAAVRCIRKEIRDLYVNIQPVQEPKDQAFGNGSGIIIIAETSTGCLLAGSSLGKRGVNADKVGIEAAEMLLANLRHGGAVDEYLQDQLIIFMALANGVSRIKTGPVTLHTQTAIHFAEQLAKAQFTVKKVENEDDASKDTYIIECQGIGMTNPHL
;
A
#
# COMPACT_ATOMS: atom_id res chain seq x y z
N MET A 1 7.55 6.81 19.41
CA MET A 1 8.48 6.69 18.27
C MET A 1 7.70 6.04 17.15
N VAL A 2 7.05 6.85 16.30
CA VAL A 2 6.17 6.36 15.23
C VAL A 2 7.10 5.86 14.12
N GLY A 3 7.25 4.54 14.00
CA GLY A 3 7.93 3.96 12.84
C GLY A 3 7.14 4.37 11.60
N CYS A 4 7.82 4.99 10.64
CA CYS A 4 7.21 5.35 9.37
C CYS A 4 6.88 4.04 8.63
N HIS A 5 5.65 3.53 8.82
CA HIS A 5 5.17 2.26 8.27
C HIS A 5 4.53 2.41 6.88
N SER A 6 4.34 3.64 6.38
CA SER A 6 3.71 3.87 5.08
C SER A 6 4.73 4.37 4.06
N CYS A 7 5.32 3.44 3.32
CA CYS A 7 5.93 3.72 2.01
C CYS A 7 4.99 3.13 0.95
N TYR A 8 3.82 3.75 0.79
CA TYR A 8 2.79 3.38 -0.21
C TYR A 8 2.96 4.18 -1.52
N LEU A 9 4.20 4.47 -1.88
CA LEU A 9 4.55 4.61 -3.29
C LEU A 9 4.92 3.19 -3.74
N THR A 10 3.92 2.51 -4.30
CA THR A 10 3.99 1.16 -4.83
C THR A 10 5.33 0.91 -5.52
N VAL A 11 5.96 -0.23 -5.23
CA VAL A 11 7.33 -0.63 -5.64
C VAL A 11 7.52 -0.77 -7.16
N ASN A 12 6.52 -0.37 -7.95
CA ASN A 12 6.63 -0.07 -9.37
C ASN A 12 5.79 1.19 -9.64
N THR A 13 6.50 2.29 -9.89
CA THR A 13 6.29 3.34 -10.91
C THR A 13 4.89 3.70 -11.47
N GLU A 14 3.77 3.34 -10.87
CA GLU A 14 2.45 3.82 -11.30
C GLU A 14 1.54 3.97 -10.08
N LEU A 15 1.60 5.13 -9.43
CA LEU A 15 0.45 5.59 -8.67
C LEU A 15 -0.59 5.97 -9.73
N TYR A 16 -1.52 5.07 -10.05
CA TYR A 16 -2.70 5.37 -10.88
C TYR A 16 -3.61 6.32 -10.09
N ILE A 17 -3.16 7.56 -9.89
CA ILE A 17 -4.08 8.67 -9.70
C ILE A 17 -4.82 8.74 -11.03
N CYS A 18 -6.13 8.46 -11.05
CA CYS A 18 -7.01 8.41 -12.23
C CYS A 18 -6.99 9.72 -13.05
N CYS A 19 -5.90 9.93 -13.75
CA CYS A 19 -5.65 10.97 -14.72
C CYS A 19 -4.51 10.40 -15.58
N GLU A 20 -4.42 10.79 -16.85
CA GLU A 20 -3.40 10.30 -17.80
C GLU A 20 -1.97 10.78 -17.45
N SER A 21 -1.69 10.94 -16.17
CA SER A 21 -0.47 11.51 -15.61
C SER A 21 0.52 10.43 -15.34
N VAL A 22 1.62 10.50 -16.07
CA VAL A 22 2.79 9.68 -15.78
C VAL A 22 3.46 10.25 -14.53
N CYS A 23 3.39 9.49 -13.43
CA CYS A 23 4.17 9.73 -12.22
C CYS A 23 5.34 8.74 -12.19
N VAL A 24 6.55 9.24 -12.38
CA VAL A 24 7.78 8.43 -12.34
C VAL A 24 8.49 8.71 -11.03
N CYS A 25 8.64 7.67 -10.23
CA CYS A 25 9.40 7.68 -8.99
C CYS A 25 10.68 6.87 -9.19
N CYS A 26 11.84 7.54 -9.26
CA CYS A 26 13.14 6.89 -9.38
C CYS A 26 13.87 7.00 -8.04
N THR A 27 14.23 5.85 -7.45
CA THR A 27 15.10 5.81 -6.27
C THR A 27 16.55 5.77 -6.72
N PHE A 28 17.35 6.77 -6.33
CA PHE A 28 18.79 6.79 -6.59
C PHE A 28 19.58 6.30 -5.39
N TYR A 29 19.16 6.71 -4.19
CA TYR A 29 19.78 6.32 -2.93
C TYR A 29 18.73 5.93 -1.90
N ARG A 30 18.94 4.81 -1.21
CA ARG A 30 18.10 4.41 -0.07
C ARG A 30 18.70 4.94 1.23
N GLY A 31 17.90 5.63 2.03
CA GLY A 31 18.32 6.12 3.34
C GLY A 31 17.61 5.38 4.46
N TYR A 32 18.37 4.86 5.42
CA TYR A 32 17.83 4.11 6.55
C TYR A 32 18.00 4.87 7.87
N TYR A 33 16.95 4.86 8.69
CA TYR A 33 17.00 5.41 10.05
C TYR A 33 18.16 4.78 10.86
N PRO A 34 18.88 5.55 11.72
CA PRO A 34 18.67 6.96 12.04
C PRO A 34 19.36 7.94 11.10
N LYS A 35 20.29 7.47 10.26
CA LYS A 35 21.12 8.36 9.42
C LYS A 35 20.33 9.01 8.28
N GLY A 36 19.37 8.30 7.70
CA GLY A 36 18.64 8.78 6.53
C GLY A 36 19.56 8.90 5.33
N GLY A 37 19.42 10.00 4.56
CA GLY A 37 20.23 10.25 3.36
C GLY A 37 19.71 9.60 2.08
N GLY A 38 18.43 9.20 2.06
CA GLY A 38 17.81 8.66 0.86
C GLY A 38 17.47 9.77 -0.12
N GLU A 39 17.51 9.46 -1.41
CA GLU A 39 17.19 10.38 -2.49
C GLU A 39 16.23 9.70 -3.47
N VAL A 40 15.11 10.38 -3.71
CA VAL A 40 14.06 9.94 -4.62
C VAL A 40 13.73 11.11 -5.54
N ILE A 41 13.71 10.84 -6.84
CA ILE A 41 13.24 11.80 -7.84
C ILE A 41 11.82 11.43 -8.20
N VAL A 42 10.88 12.34 -7.94
CA VAL A 42 9.49 12.22 -8.37
C VAL A 42 9.27 13.19 -9.52
N ARG A 43 8.88 12.66 -10.67
CA ARG A 43 8.45 13.43 -11.83
C ARG A 43 6.97 13.19 -12.05
N MET A 44 6.19 14.26 -12.11
CA MET A 44 4.75 14.18 -12.30
C MET A 44 4.32 15.16 -13.37
N SER A 45 3.47 14.71 -14.28
CA SER A 45 2.81 15.61 -15.24
C SER A 45 1.66 16.33 -14.53
N PRO A 46 1.55 17.66 -14.65
CA PRO A 46 0.46 18.39 -14.03
C PRO A 46 -0.88 18.02 -14.69
N ILE A 47 -1.96 18.06 -13.90
CA ILE A 47 -3.32 17.74 -14.36
C ILE A 47 -4.27 18.90 -14.20
N LYS A 48 -5.21 19.02 -15.14
CA LYS A 48 -6.25 20.04 -15.07
C LYS A 48 -7.25 19.75 -13.95
N GLN A 49 -7.60 18.48 -13.76
CA GLN A 49 -8.54 18.00 -12.75
C GLN A 49 -8.30 16.52 -12.44
N LEU A 50 -8.70 16.07 -11.26
CA LEU A 50 -8.69 14.65 -10.88
C LEU A 50 -9.98 13.96 -11.35
N ASN A 51 -9.88 12.78 -11.96
CA ASN A 51 -11.08 11.98 -12.25
C ASN A 51 -11.44 11.11 -11.03
N PRO A 52 -12.75 10.82 -10.84
CA PRO A 52 -13.19 9.96 -9.76
C PRO A 52 -12.73 8.53 -9.97
N ILE A 53 -12.53 7.81 -8.87
CA ILE A 53 -12.12 6.40 -8.86
C ILE A 53 -13.31 5.49 -8.54
N ASN A 54 -13.35 4.28 -9.10
CA ASN A 54 -14.31 3.25 -8.73
C ASN A 54 -13.60 1.92 -8.49
N ILE A 55 -13.11 1.72 -7.26
CA ILE A 55 -12.36 0.54 -6.83
C ILE A 55 -13.25 -0.29 -5.90
N THR A 56 -14.35 -0.80 -6.45
CA THR A 56 -15.36 -1.54 -5.69
C THR A 56 -15.32 -3.05 -5.92
N ASP A 57 -14.78 -3.49 -7.06
CA ASP A 57 -14.54 -4.90 -7.36
C ASP A 57 -13.05 -5.26 -7.21
N ARG A 58 -12.77 -6.15 -6.27
CA ARG A 58 -11.43 -6.69 -6.03
C ARG A 58 -11.04 -7.77 -7.04
N GLY A 59 -12.00 -8.54 -7.56
CA GLY A 59 -11.69 -9.77 -8.28
C GLY A 59 -10.94 -10.82 -7.45
N SER A 60 -10.26 -11.74 -8.15
CA SER A 60 -9.46 -12.82 -7.55
C SER A 60 -7.97 -12.48 -7.54
N VAL A 61 -7.23 -12.98 -6.55
CA VAL A 61 -5.77 -12.80 -6.50
C VAL A 61 -5.11 -13.63 -7.60
N THR A 62 -4.32 -13.00 -8.47
CA THR A 62 -3.68 -13.63 -9.63
C THR A 62 -2.22 -14.01 -9.35
N LYS A 63 -1.52 -13.20 -8.55
CA LYS A 63 -0.13 -13.46 -8.14
C LYS A 63 0.23 -12.71 -6.87
N ILE A 64 1.22 -13.22 -6.14
CA ILE A 64 1.85 -12.53 -5.03
C ILE A 64 3.34 -12.39 -5.33
N TYR A 65 3.87 -11.19 -5.15
CA TYR A 65 5.29 -10.92 -5.34
C TYR A 65 5.79 -9.91 -4.33
N GLY A 66 7.10 -9.77 -4.20
CA GLY A 66 7.66 -8.82 -3.25
C GLY A 66 9.17 -8.80 -3.24
N ARG A 67 9.71 -7.99 -2.33
CA ARG A 67 11.15 -7.94 -2.05
C ARG A 67 11.39 -7.97 -0.55
N ALA A 68 12.36 -8.76 -0.12
CA ALA A 68 12.93 -8.72 1.21
C ALA A 68 14.34 -8.17 1.08
N PHE A 69 14.65 -7.04 1.69
CA PHE A 69 15.91 -6.33 1.48
C PHE A 69 16.73 -6.20 2.76
N VAL A 70 18.04 -6.13 2.60
CA VAL A 70 19.01 -5.73 3.63
C VAL A 70 19.99 -4.72 3.05
N ALA A 71 20.46 -3.80 3.89
CA ALA A 71 21.39 -2.74 3.52
C ALA A 71 22.48 -2.56 4.58
N GLY A 72 23.60 -1.97 4.16
CA GLY A 72 24.75 -1.71 5.03
C GLY A 72 25.45 -3.00 5.46
N VAL A 73 25.71 -3.15 6.75
CA VAL A 73 26.45 -4.30 7.31
C VAL A 73 25.57 -5.52 7.60
N LEU A 74 24.26 -5.43 7.34
CA LEU A 74 23.33 -6.51 7.63
C LEU A 74 23.55 -7.69 6.67
N PRO A 75 23.56 -8.94 7.19
CA PRO A 75 23.87 -10.11 6.37
C PRO A 75 22.74 -10.43 5.40
N PHE A 76 23.07 -10.77 4.15
CA PHE A 76 22.12 -11.22 3.13
C PHE A 76 21.24 -12.39 3.57
N LYS A 77 21.72 -13.22 4.52
CA LYS A 77 20.95 -14.29 5.14
C LYS A 77 19.62 -13.80 5.74
N ALA A 78 19.60 -12.62 6.35
CA ALA A 78 18.37 -12.06 6.93
C ALA A 78 17.29 -11.77 5.87
N ALA A 79 17.67 -11.32 4.67
CA ALA A 79 16.72 -11.16 3.57
C ALA A 79 16.13 -12.51 3.12
N LYS A 80 16.95 -13.57 3.05
CA LYS A 80 16.48 -14.92 2.71
C LYS A 80 15.53 -15.49 3.77
N GLU A 81 15.84 -15.27 5.04
CA GLU A 81 15.02 -15.68 6.19
C GLU A 81 13.65 -14.98 6.15
N MET A 82 13.63 -13.65 6.00
CA MET A 82 12.38 -12.87 5.82
C MET A 82 11.53 -13.42 4.66
N ALA A 83 12.12 -13.60 3.48
CA ALA A 83 11.41 -14.10 2.31
C ALA A 83 10.85 -15.52 2.53
N SER A 84 11.67 -16.43 3.07
CA SER A 84 11.27 -17.82 3.29
C SER A 84 10.17 -17.95 4.35
N ALA A 85 10.25 -17.16 5.42
CA ALA A 85 9.24 -17.12 6.47
C ALA A 85 7.91 -16.56 5.96
N ALA A 86 7.95 -15.49 5.16
CA ALA A 86 6.78 -14.91 4.52
C ALA A 86 6.09 -15.89 3.57
N VAL A 87 6.84 -16.53 2.66
CA VAL A 87 6.30 -17.55 1.74
C VAL A 87 5.65 -18.69 2.52
N ARG A 88 6.31 -19.19 3.57
CA ARG A 88 5.77 -20.26 4.42
C ARG A 88 4.47 -19.86 5.12
N CYS A 89 4.35 -18.62 5.57
CA CYS A 89 3.13 -18.08 6.17
C CYS A 89 2.00 -18.00 5.12
N ILE A 90 2.24 -17.38 3.97
CA ILE A 90 1.25 -17.24 2.88
C ILE A 90 0.74 -18.62 2.41
N ARG A 91 1.63 -19.60 2.27
CA ARG A 91 1.29 -20.95 1.80
C ARG A 91 0.38 -21.74 2.75
N LYS A 92 0.20 -21.32 4.01
CA LYS A 92 -0.78 -21.94 4.93
C LYS A 92 -2.22 -21.69 4.50
N GLU A 93 -2.48 -20.53 3.87
CA GLU A 93 -3.81 -20.14 3.41
C GLU A 93 -3.95 -20.21 1.89
N ILE A 94 -2.90 -19.86 1.15
CA ILE A 94 -2.92 -19.77 -0.31
C ILE A 94 -1.95 -20.80 -0.90
N ARG A 95 -2.48 -21.98 -1.26
CA ARG A 95 -1.66 -23.12 -1.69
C ARG A 95 -1.25 -23.08 -3.16
N ASP A 96 -2.13 -22.67 -4.07
CA ASP A 96 -1.96 -22.89 -5.51
C ASP A 96 -1.63 -21.63 -6.32
N LEU A 97 -1.20 -20.55 -5.65
CA LEU A 97 -0.86 -19.28 -6.30
C LEU A 97 0.64 -19.14 -6.59
N TYR A 98 1.01 -18.40 -7.63
CA TYR A 98 2.40 -17.98 -7.82
C TYR A 98 2.82 -16.99 -6.73
N VAL A 99 3.88 -17.31 -5.98
CA VAL A 99 4.43 -16.46 -4.90
C VAL A 99 5.93 -16.29 -5.13
N ASN A 100 6.38 -15.05 -5.37
CA ASN A 100 7.80 -14.74 -5.60
C ASN A 100 8.26 -13.52 -4.78
N ILE A 101 8.94 -13.79 -3.66
CA ILE A 101 9.52 -12.74 -2.81
C ILE A 101 11.04 -12.78 -2.99
N GLN A 102 11.60 -11.76 -3.62
CA GLN A 102 13.02 -11.71 -3.95
C GLN A 102 13.85 -11.19 -2.77
N PRO A 103 14.82 -11.97 -2.25
CA PRO A 103 15.80 -11.46 -1.30
C PRO A 103 16.83 -10.57 -2.01
N VAL A 104 17.06 -9.36 -1.51
CA VAL A 104 17.94 -8.35 -2.11
C VAL A 104 18.94 -7.83 -1.09
N GLN A 105 20.21 -7.72 -1.51
CA GLN A 105 21.22 -6.92 -0.82
C GLN A 105 21.31 -5.58 -1.54
N GLU A 106 21.01 -4.48 -0.85
CA GLU A 106 21.15 -3.15 -1.45
C GLU A 106 22.64 -2.86 -1.73
N PRO A 107 22.98 -2.28 -2.89
CA PRO A 107 24.34 -1.88 -3.20
C PRO A 107 24.88 -0.90 -2.16
N LYS A 108 26.15 -1.06 -1.77
CA LYS A 108 26.78 -0.24 -0.72
C LYS A 108 26.89 1.23 -1.12
N ASP A 109 27.05 1.49 -2.41
CA ASP A 109 27.12 2.80 -3.03
C ASP A 109 25.73 3.45 -3.22
N GLN A 110 24.64 2.68 -3.05
CA GLN A 110 23.26 3.14 -3.27
C GLN A 110 22.40 3.08 -1.98
N ALA A 111 23.02 2.83 -0.83
CA ALA A 111 22.33 2.72 0.45
C ALA A 111 23.11 3.34 1.62
N PHE A 112 22.50 4.32 2.29
CA PHE A 112 23.04 5.00 3.45
C PHE A 112 22.44 4.44 4.75
N GLY A 113 23.32 3.89 5.58
CA GLY A 113 22.95 3.29 6.87
C GLY A 113 22.65 1.79 6.78
N ASN A 114 22.16 1.24 7.90
CA ASN A 114 21.78 -0.15 8.01
C ASN A 114 20.25 -0.24 8.03
N GLY A 115 19.69 -1.10 7.20
CA GLY A 115 18.25 -1.25 7.12
C GLY A 115 17.88 -2.62 6.60
N SER A 116 16.76 -3.14 7.07
CA SER A 116 16.19 -4.37 6.55
C SER A 116 14.68 -4.27 6.58
N GLY A 117 14.03 -5.02 5.73
CA GLY A 117 12.58 -5.05 5.68
C GLY A 117 12.09 -5.90 4.53
N ILE A 118 10.78 -6.01 4.46
CA ILE A 118 10.10 -6.80 3.45
C ILE A 118 8.81 -6.08 3.06
N ILE A 119 8.51 -6.14 1.77
CA ILE A 119 7.24 -5.69 1.20
C ILE A 119 6.73 -6.78 0.26
N ILE A 120 5.47 -7.12 0.42
CA ILE A 120 4.76 -8.18 -0.29
C ILE A 120 3.49 -7.57 -0.85
N ILE A 121 3.20 -7.86 -2.10
CA ILE A 121 2.09 -7.31 -2.88
C ILE A 121 1.31 -8.47 -3.47
N ALA A 122 -0.01 -8.46 -3.27
CA ALA A 122 -0.95 -9.30 -3.99
C ALA A 122 -1.60 -8.46 -5.10
N GLU A 123 -1.54 -8.96 -6.32
CA GLU A 123 -2.22 -8.38 -7.48
C GLU A 123 -3.48 -9.19 -7.79
N THR A 124 -4.54 -8.50 -8.18
CA THR A 124 -5.83 -9.11 -8.49
C THR A 124 -6.20 -8.99 -9.97
N SER A 125 -7.20 -9.75 -10.40
CA SER A 125 -7.69 -9.76 -11.78
C SER A 125 -8.29 -8.43 -12.24
N THR A 126 -8.67 -7.55 -11.31
CA THR A 126 -9.19 -6.20 -11.59
C THR A 126 -8.11 -5.12 -11.50
N GLY A 127 -6.84 -5.50 -11.25
CA GLY A 127 -5.73 -4.58 -11.08
C GLY A 127 -5.61 -3.97 -9.67
N CYS A 128 -6.35 -4.48 -8.69
CA CYS A 128 -6.16 -4.04 -7.30
C CYS A 128 -4.83 -4.58 -6.76
N LEU A 129 -4.16 -3.75 -5.96
CA LEU A 129 -2.91 -4.09 -5.29
C LEU A 129 -3.13 -3.99 -3.79
N LEU A 130 -2.93 -5.09 -3.08
CA LEU A 130 -2.95 -5.13 -1.62
C LEU A 130 -1.56 -5.46 -1.12
N ALA A 131 -1.07 -4.70 -0.15
CA ALA A 131 0.28 -4.89 0.35
C ALA A 131 0.32 -5.30 1.83
N GLY A 132 1.43 -5.94 2.20
CA GLY A 132 1.86 -6.13 3.57
C GLY A 132 3.36 -5.85 3.67
N SER A 133 3.78 -5.15 4.72
CA SER A 133 5.17 -4.79 4.92
C SER A 133 5.59 -4.84 6.38
N SER A 134 6.89 -5.07 6.61
CA SER A 134 7.48 -4.92 7.93
C SER A 134 8.94 -4.51 7.81
N LEU A 135 9.39 -3.69 8.75
CA LEU A 135 10.76 -3.20 8.83
C LEU A 135 11.49 -3.97 9.94
N GLY A 136 12.72 -4.38 9.64
CA GLY A 136 13.59 -5.00 10.62
C GLY A 136 13.95 -4.03 11.75
N LYS A 137 13.90 -4.53 12.97
CA LYS A 137 14.20 -3.79 14.20
C LYS A 137 15.31 -4.50 14.97
N ARG A 138 16.12 -3.72 15.69
CA ARG A 138 17.19 -4.28 16.53
C ARG A 138 16.59 -5.25 17.55
N GLY A 139 17.13 -6.46 17.63
CA GLY A 139 16.66 -7.51 18.54
C GLY A 139 15.46 -8.32 18.05
N VAL A 140 14.95 -8.07 16.84
CA VAL A 140 13.87 -8.85 16.23
C VAL A 140 14.44 -9.79 15.17
N ASN A 141 14.05 -11.06 15.23
CA ASN A 141 14.46 -12.08 14.25
C ASN A 141 13.90 -11.78 12.85
N ALA A 142 14.72 -11.99 11.82
CA ALA A 142 14.33 -11.80 10.42
C ALA A 142 13.07 -12.61 10.05
N ASP A 143 12.96 -13.86 10.51
CA ASP A 143 11.77 -14.69 10.30
C ASP A 143 10.49 -14.02 10.82
N LYS A 144 10.55 -13.37 11.99
CA LYS A 144 9.39 -12.68 12.58
C LYS A 144 8.96 -11.49 11.72
N VAL A 145 9.92 -10.73 11.18
CA VAL A 145 9.66 -9.61 10.25
C VAL A 145 8.97 -10.12 8.98
N GLY A 146 9.41 -11.27 8.44
CA GLY A 146 8.76 -11.94 7.31
C GLY A 146 7.32 -12.36 7.60
N ILE A 147 7.08 -12.96 8.78
CA ILE A 147 5.73 -13.38 9.21
C ILE A 147 4.81 -12.19 9.41
N GLU A 148 5.29 -11.11 10.05
CA GLU A 148 4.49 -9.90 10.28
C GLU A 148 3.98 -9.29 8.97
N ALA A 149 4.85 -9.18 7.96
CA ALA A 149 4.46 -8.65 6.66
C ALA A 149 3.47 -9.57 5.92
N ALA A 150 3.66 -10.89 6.03
CA ALA A 150 2.75 -11.86 5.44
C ALA A 150 1.37 -11.85 6.12
N GLU A 151 1.31 -11.79 7.45
CA GLU A 151 0.04 -11.69 8.19
C GLU A 151 -0.69 -10.37 7.90
N MET A 152 0.03 -9.26 7.74
CA MET A 152 -0.56 -7.99 7.29
C MET A 152 -1.21 -8.13 5.91
N LEU A 153 -0.50 -8.73 4.94
CA LEU A 153 -1.08 -9.01 3.62
C LEU A 153 -2.31 -9.92 3.73
N LEU A 154 -2.22 -11.01 4.49
CA LEU A 154 -3.32 -11.97 4.65
C LEU A 154 -4.52 -11.31 5.33
N ALA A 155 -4.32 -10.45 6.33
CA ALA A 155 -5.40 -9.67 6.93
C ALA A 155 -6.13 -8.80 5.89
N ASN A 156 -5.36 -8.13 5.03
CA ASN A 156 -5.92 -7.33 3.93
C ASN A 156 -6.69 -8.21 2.91
N LEU A 157 -6.25 -9.45 2.67
CA LEU A 157 -6.96 -10.38 1.78
C LEU A 157 -8.21 -10.98 2.44
N ARG A 158 -8.19 -11.26 3.74
CA ARG A 158 -9.30 -11.90 4.48
C ARG A 158 -10.55 -11.03 4.51
N HIS A 159 -10.42 -9.72 4.72
CA HIS A 159 -11.60 -8.86 4.88
C HIS A 159 -12.39 -8.69 3.57
N GLY A 160 -11.84 -8.96 2.38
CA GLY A 160 -12.64 -8.90 1.13
C GLY A 160 -12.71 -7.53 0.45
N GLY A 161 -11.96 -6.55 0.95
CA GLY A 161 -11.92 -5.19 0.41
C GLY A 161 -10.95 -5.09 -0.76
N ALA A 162 -11.22 -4.18 -1.69
CA ALA A 162 -10.39 -3.92 -2.86
C ALA A 162 -9.19 -3.01 -2.55
N VAL A 163 -9.24 -2.29 -1.42
CA VAL A 163 -8.22 -1.38 -0.92
C VAL A 163 -7.75 -1.84 0.46
N ASP A 164 -6.43 -1.80 0.71
CA ASP A 164 -5.83 -2.15 2.00
C ASP A 164 -5.93 -1.02 3.04
N GLU A 165 -5.64 -1.37 4.31
CA GLU A 165 -5.84 -0.47 5.46
C GLU A 165 -5.11 0.88 5.38
N TYR A 166 -3.97 0.94 4.70
CA TYR A 166 -3.12 2.13 4.60
C TYR A 166 -3.33 2.91 3.31
N LEU A 167 -3.80 2.25 2.26
CA LEU A 167 -4.23 2.94 1.04
C LEU A 167 -5.61 3.62 1.27
N GLN A 168 -6.42 3.08 2.18
CA GLN A 168 -7.75 3.58 2.51
C GLN A 168 -7.76 5.09 2.83
N ASP A 169 -6.91 5.55 3.75
CA ASP A 169 -6.88 6.96 4.18
C ASP A 169 -6.20 7.87 3.14
N GLN A 170 -5.21 7.35 2.41
CA GLN A 170 -4.51 8.09 1.36
C GLN A 170 -5.45 8.47 0.19
N LEU A 171 -6.40 7.59 -0.15
CA LEU A 171 -7.34 7.86 -1.25
C LEU A 171 -8.37 8.94 -0.90
N ILE A 172 -8.68 9.17 0.38
CA ILE A 172 -9.72 10.11 0.82
C ILE A 172 -9.50 11.52 0.26
N ILE A 173 -8.25 12.00 0.30
CA ILE A 173 -7.91 13.35 -0.19
C ILE A 173 -8.14 13.44 -1.70
N PHE A 174 -7.73 12.42 -2.46
CA PHE A 174 -7.92 12.41 -3.91
C PHE A 174 -9.40 12.27 -4.29
N MET A 175 -10.17 11.46 -3.56
CA MET A 175 -11.62 11.32 -3.74
C MET A 175 -12.34 12.65 -3.50
N ALA A 176 -11.94 13.39 -2.45
CA ALA A 176 -12.51 14.70 -2.13
C ALA A 176 -12.25 15.75 -3.21
N LEU A 177 -11.07 15.73 -3.84
CA LEU A 177 -10.69 16.69 -4.87
C LEU A 177 -11.20 16.34 -6.28
N ALA A 178 -11.56 15.07 -6.53
CA ALA A 178 -11.99 14.58 -7.83
C ALA A 178 -13.25 15.28 -8.36
N ASN A 179 -13.38 15.33 -9.69
CA ASN A 179 -14.57 15.82 -10.38
C ASN A 179 -15.57 14.70 -10.61
N GLY A 180 -16.41 14.44 -9.60
CA GLY A 180 -17.47 13.43 -9.67
C GLY A 180 -17.56 12.56 -8.43
N VAL A 181 -18.22 11.41 -8.56
CA VAL A 181 -18.43 10.47 -7.45
C VAL A 181 -17.37 9.39 -7.46
N SER A 182 -16.54 9.34 -6.41
CA SER A 182 -15.58 8.27 -6.19
C SER A 182 -16.15 7.20 -5.24
N ARG A 183 -15.81 5.94 -5.48
CA ARG A 183 -16.18 4.79 -4.63
C ARG A 183 -15.00 3.86 -4.42
N ILE A 184 -14.79 3.43 -3.19
CA ILE A 184 -13.82 2.39 -2.84
C ILE A 184 -14.45 1.35 -1.92
N LYS A 185 -14.14 0.06 -2.14
CA LYS A 185 -14.49 -1.04 -1.25
C LYS A 185 -13.29 -1.37 -0.37
N THR A 186 -13.47 -1.31 0.94
CA THR A 186 -12.39 -1.48 1.91
C THR A 186 -12.73 -2.56 2.93
N GLY A 187 -11.75 -2.95 3.74
CA GLY A 187 -12.01 -3.65 5.00
C GLY A 187 -12.61 -2.72 6.06
N PRO A 188 -12.50 -3.08 7.35
CA PRO A 188 -12.90 -2.23 8.47
C PRO A 188 -12.31 -0.82 8.34
N VAL A 189 -13.13 0.20 8.59
CA VAL A 189 -12.69 1.59 8.47
C VAL A 189 -11.77 1.94 9.63
N THR A 190 -10.52 2.27 9.31
CA THR A 190 -9.53 2.61 10.33
C THR A 190 -9.79 3.99 10.96
N LEU A 191 -9.25 4.24 12.15
CA LEU A 191 -9.30 5.57 12.78
C LEU A 191 -8.60 6.64 11.91
N HIS A 192 -7.54 6.26 11.18
CA HIS A 192 -6.85 7.15 10.25
C HIS A 192 -7.79 7.56 9.11
N THR A 193 -8.51 6.62 8.52
CA THR A 193 -9.51 6.91 7.48
C THR A 193 -10.64 7.78 7.99
N GLN A 194 -11.19 7.50 9.18
CA GLN A 194 -12.23 8.34 9.78
C GLN A 194 -11.74 9.78 9.98
N THR A 195 -10.50 9.94 10.45
CA THR A 195 -9.87 11.25 10.63
C THR A 195 -9.64 11.95 9.30
N ALA A 196 -9.19 11.23 8.27
CA ALA A 196 -9.00 11.77 6.92
C ALA A 196 -10.33 12.26 6.32
N ILE A 197 -11.41 11.48 6.48
CA ILE A 197 -12.77 11.87 6.05
C ILE A 197 -13.19 13.15 6.77
N HIS A 198 -13.07 13.19 8.10
CA HIS A 198 -13.44 14.35 8.91
C HIS A 198 -12.76 15.64 8.44
N PHE A 199 -11.45 15.61 8.19
CA PHE A 199 -10.73 16.79 7.71
C PHE A 199 -11.05 17.12 6.25
N ALA A 200 -11.25 16.12 5.38
CA ALA A 200 -11.66 16.36 4.00
C ALA A 200 -13.03 17.07 3.94
N GLU A 201 -14.00 16.66 4.75
CA GLU A 201 -15.30 17.31 4.86
C GLU A 201 -15.19 18.75 5.40
N GLN A 202 -14.35 18.98 6.41
CA GLN A 202 -14.18 20.33 6.97
C GLN A 202 -13.48 21.30 6.03
N LEU A 203 -12.39 20.86 5.39
CA LEU A 203 -11.51 21.71 4.59
C LEU A 203 -11.99 21.86 3.16
N ALA A 204 -12.32 20.73 2.51
CA ALA A 204 -12.73 20.72 1.10
C ALA A 204 -14.24 20.92 0.93
N LYS A 205 -15.07 20.67 1.97
CA LYS A 205 -16.54 20.59 1.85
C LYS A 205 -17.04 19.47 0.93
N ALA A 206 -16.20 18.47 0.68
CA ALA A 206 -16.61 17.22 0.05
C ALA A 206 -17.60 16.48 0.96
N GLN A 207 -18.45 15.62 0.39
CA GLN A 207 -19.42 14.82 1.14
C GLN A 207 -19.04 13.36 1.08
N PHE A 208 -18.86 12.72 2.23
CA PHE A 208 -18.57 11.30 2.33
C PHE A 208 -19.77 10.52 2.84
N THR A 209 -19.89 9.27 2.39
CA THR A 209 -20.84 8.31 2.92
C THR A 209 -20.16 6.97 3.07
N VAL A 210 -20.25 6.39 4.26
CA VAL A 210 -19.67 5.08 4.58
C VAL A 210 -20.79 4.11 4.84
N LYS A 211 -20.89 3.05 4.02
CA LYS A 211 -21.92 2.01 4.14
C LYS A 211 -21.26 0.66 4.34
N LYS A 212 -21.71 -0.10 5.34
CA LYS A 212 -21.34 -1.51 5.46
C LYS A 212 -21.97 -2.30 4.32
N VAL A 213 -21.20 -3.19 3.71
CA VAL A 213 -21.69 -4.10 2.68
C VAL A 213 -22.12 -5.38 3.36
N GLU A 214 -23.39 -5.72 3.22
CA GLU A 214 -23.91 -7.03 3.60
C GLU A 214 -23.51 -8.03 2.51
N ASN A 215 -22.62 -8.96 2.83
CA ASN A 215 -22.28 -10.07 1.93
C ASN A 215 -23.12 -11.28 2.31
N GLU A 216 -24.09 -11.64 1.47
CA GLU A 216 -24.97 -12.80 1.67
C GLU A 216 -24.18 -14.13 1.72
N ASP A 217 -23.06 -14.21 1.00
CA ASP A 217 -22.24 -15.42 0.88
C ASP A 217 -21.26 -15.65 2.05
N ASP A 218 -20.94 -14.60 2.83
CA ASP A 218 -19.97 -14.69 3.93
C ASP A 218 -20.14 -13.54 4.93
N ALA A 219 -21.02 -13.76 5.91
CA ALA A 219 -21.31 -12.81 6.98
C ALA A 219 -20.09 -12.48 7.88
N SER A 220 -18.98 -13.23 7.75
CA SER A 220 -17.75 -12.96 8.50
C SER A 220 -16.90 -11.83 7.91
N LYS A 221 -17.15 -11.45 6.64
CA LYS A 221 -16.40 -10.40 5.95
C LYS A 221 -16.93 -9.01 6.28
N ASP A 222 -16.14 -8.27 7.05
CA ASP A 222 -16.43 -6.89 7.41
C ASP A 222 -15.91 -5.92 6.33
N THR A 223 -16.73 -5.67 5.32
CA THR A 223 -16.41 -4.75 4.21
C THR A 223 -17.29 -3.51 4.20
N TYR A 224 -16.72 -2.40 3.74
CA TYR A 224 -17.39 -1.10 3.66
C TYR A 224 -17.21 -0.49 2.27
N ILE A 225 -18.23 0.22 1.78
CA ILE A 225 -18.09 1.16 0.67
C ILE A 225 -17.94 2.56 1.25
N ILE A 226 -16.85 3.22 0.88
CA ILE A 226 -16.67 4.65 1.09
C ILE A 226 -16.98 5.32 -0.25
N GLU A 227 -18.01 6.16 -0.26
CA GLU A 227 -18.42 6.99 -1.39
C GLU A 227 -18.10 8.46 -1.07
N CYS A 228 -17.63 9.19 -2.06
CA CYS A 228 -17.37 10.63 -1.94
C CYS A 228 -17.89 11.37 -3.17
N GLN A 229 -18.70 12.40 -2.96
CA GLN A 229 -18.93 13.43 -3.97
C GLN A 229 -17.79 14.44 -3.88
N GLY A 230 -16.85 14.34 -4.80
CA GLY A 230 -15.71 15.24 -4.87
C GLY A 230 -16.11 16.64 -5.35
N ILE A 231 -15.30 17.63 -5.01
CA ILE A 231 -15.57 19.05 -5.26
C ILE A 231 -15.24 19.51 -6.68
N GLY A 232 -14.63 18.65 -7.50
CA GLY A 232 -14.19 19.01 -8.84
C GLY A 232 -13.14 20.10 -8.85
N MET A 233 -12.10 19.96 -8.02
CA MET A 233 -11.01 20.93 -7.97
C MET A 233 -10.31 21.00 -9.33
N THR A 234 -10.23 22.21 -9.88
CA THR A 234 -9.52 22.47 -11.13
C THR A 234 -8.22 23.20 -10.85
N ASN A 235 -7.15 22.80 -11.54
CA ASN A 235 -5.87 23.47 -11.48
C ASN A 235 -5.93 24.75 -12.33
N PRO A 236 -5.78 25.96 -11.75
CA PRO A 236 -5.82 27.21 -12.49
C PRO A 236 -4.54 27.49 -13.28
N HIS A 237 -3.47 26.71 -13.07
CA HIS A 237 -2.16 26.88 -13.71
C HIS A 237 -1.96 26.01 -14.95
N LEU A 238 -3.03 25.37 -15.43
CA LEU A 238 -3.08 24.59 -16.68
C LEU A 238 -4.19 25.04 -17.60
#